data_AF-A0A963Y6H0-F1
#
_entry.id   AF-A0A963Y6H0-F1
#
_cell.length_a   1.000
_cell.length_b   1.000
_cell.length_c   1.000
_cell.angle_alpha   90.00
_cell.angle_beta   90.00
_cell.angle_gamma   90.00
#
_symmetry.space_group_name_H-M   'P 1'
#
loop_
_entity.id
_entity.type
_entity.pdbx_description
1 polymer ?
#
loop_
_entity_poly.entity_id
_entity_poly.type
_entity_poly.pdbx_seq_one_letter_code
_entity_poly.pdbx_strand_id
1 'polypeptide(L)'
;MGFPGTWMTESESMVYRVVPKCACSTIGQIMFYSDHGRFFDGDIHDSTAGLHKWAQAASQAPIEANVRAHRSFTFTCVRNPYTRILSSFFDKICGIQRNGKRYRGKLVPMLVQKYGIEVGSPDNGFEFDQIRSFRRFLLFARDTIRWNRPMDP
;
A
#
# COMPACT_ATOMS: atom_id res chain seq x y z
N MET A 1 16.73 13.68 3.10
CA MET A 1 15.89 12.49 3.40
C MET A 1 14.47 12.88 3.05
N GLY A 2 13.80 12.17 2.14
CA GLY A 2 12.43 12.52 1.73
C GLY A 2 11.37 11.98 2.71
N PHE A 3 10.10 12.26 2.44
CA PHE A 3 8.95 11.78 3.22
C PHE A 3 8.07 10.77 2.43
N PRO A 4 8.63 9.67 1.88
CA PRO A 4 7.89 8.74 1.01
C PRO A 4 6.74 8.07 1.74
N GLY A 5 5.51 8.15 1.23
CA GLY A 5 4.33 7.64 1.93
C GLY A 5 3.69 8.64 2.90
N THR A 6 3.90 9.94 2.70
CA THR A 6 3.19 11.00 3.43
C THR A 6 2.13 11.62 2.52
N TRP A 7 0.90 11.69 3.03
CA TRP A 7 -0.22 12.40 2.44
C TRP A 7 -0.59 13.58 3.35
N MET A 8 -1.06 14.67 2.77
CA MET A 8 -1.46 15.88 3.48
C MET A 8 -2.67 16.50 2.79
N THR A 9 -3.58 17.08 3.56
CA THR A 9 -4.68 17.90 3.02
C THR A 9 -4.13 19.13 2.29
N GLU A 10 -4.85 19.66 1.30
CA GLU A 10 -4.45 20.89 0.59
C GLU A 10 -4.57 22.11 1.51
N SER A 11 -5.49 22.07 2.47
CA SER A 11 -5.56 23.03 3.58
C SER A 11 -4.37 22.99 4.54
N GLU A 12 -3.44 22.03 4.37
CA GLU A 12 -2.37 21.69 5.30
C GLU A 12 -2.87 21.43 6.73
N SER A 13 -4.14 21.08 6.96
CA SER A 13 -4.69 20.86 8.31
C SER A 13 -4.25 19.52 8.92
N MET A 14 -3.98 18.50 8.10
CA MET A 14 -3.72 17.14 8.54
C MET A 14 -2.61 16.48 7.70
N VAL A 15 -1.72 15.75 8.37
CA VAL A 15 -0.69 14.93 7.74
C VAL A 15 -0.89 13.47 8.12
N TYR A 16 -1.04 12.60 7.12
CA TYR A 16 -1.18 11.17 7.29
C TYR A 16 0.08 10.42 6.83
N ARG A 17 0.69 9.67 7.75
CA ARG A 17 1.75 8.74 7.42
C ARG A 17 1.15 7.39 7.01
N VAL A 18 1.24 7.07 5.72
CA VAL A 18 0.64 5.89 5.13
C VAL A 18 1.36 4.62 5.56
N VAL A 19 0.61 3.67 6.11
CA VAL A 19 1.04 2.29 6.30
C VAL A 19 0.19 1.39 5.41
N PRO A 20 0.79 0.65 4.45
CA PRO A 20 0.03 -0.22 3.57
C PRO A 20 -0.83 -1.22 4.33
N LYS A 21 -2.07 -1.41 3.85
CA LYS A 21 -3.08 -2.33 4.39
C LYS A 21 -3.60 -1.97 5.80
N CYS A 22 -3.41 -0.72 6.22
CA CYS A 22 -3.99 -0.12 7.42
C CYS A 22 -5.08 0.92 7.09
N ALA A 23 -6.05 0.56 6.23
CA ALA A 23 -7.18 1.41 5.82
C ALA A 23 -6.81 2.72 5.08
N CYS A 24 -5.67 2.73 4.38
CA CYS A 24 -5.16 3.92 3.68
C CYS A 24 -6.14 4.54 2.66
N SER A 25 -6.94 3.73 1.95
CA SER A 25 -7.93 4.24 1.00
C SER A 25 -9.08 4.97 1.71
N THR A 26 -9.57 4.42 2.81
CA THR A 26 -10.62 5.06 3.62
C THR A 26 -10.11 6.35 4.27
N ILE A 27 -8.93 6.32 4.87
CA ILE A 27 -8.32 7.52 5.46
C ILE A 27 -8.09 8.60 4.40
N GLY A 28 -7.58 8.22 3.23
CA GLY A 28 -7.44 9.12 2.09
C GLY A 28 -8.75 9.78 1.67
N GLN A 29 -9.82 8.98 1.55
CA GLN A 29 -11.15 9.49 1.21
C GLN A 29 -11.68 10.46 2.26
N ILE A 30 -11.46 10.19 3.55
CA ILE A 30 -11.84 11.09 4.64
C ILE A 30 -11.05 12.40 4.59
N MET A 31 -9.73 12.33 4.37
CA MET A 31 -8.89 13.53 4.22
C MET A 31 -9.29 14.37 3.00
N PHE A 32 -9.63 13.72 1.88
CA PHE A 32 -10.16 14.44 0.73
C PHE A 32 -11.51 15.09 1.07
N TYR A 33 -12.42 14.34 1.70
CA TYR A 33 -13.73 14.85 2.09
C TYR A 33 -13.62 16.07 3.02
N SER A 34 -12.67 16.10 3.95
CA SER A 34 -12.53 17.22 4.90
C SER A 34 -12.25 18.55 4.22
N ASP A 35 -11.49 18.56 3.12
CA ASP A 35 -11.20 19.79 2.36
C ASP A 35 -12.29 20.11 1.33
N HIS A 36 -12.93 19.08 0.76
CA HIS A 36 -13.76 19.23 -0.45
C HIS A 36 -15.26 19.04 -0.23
N GLY A 37 -15.70 18.57 0.94
CA GLY A 37 -17.11 18.29 1.26
C GLY A 37 -17.75 17.15 0.47
N ARG A 38 -16.95 16.40 -0.28
CA ARG A 38 -17.37 15.26 -1.13
C ARG A 38 -16.28 14.21 -1.16
N PHE A 39 -16.63 12.96 -1.44
CA PHE A 39 -15.64 11.92 -1.69
C PHE A 39 -15.01 12.07 -3.07
N PHE A 40 -13.76 11.61 -3.20
CA PHE A 40 -13.09 11.54 -4.49
C PHE A 40 -13.77 10.47 -5.35
N ASP A 41 -14.05 10.82 -6.61
CA ASP A 41 -14.64 9.91 -7.58
C ASP A 41 -13.55 8.99 -8.16
N GLY A 42 -13.53 7.74 -7.69
CA GLY A 42 -12.54 6.73 -8.07
C GLY A 42 -11.63 6.31 -6.91
N ASP A 43 -10.44 5.83 -7.25
CA ASP A 43 -9.46 5.40 -6.24
C ASP A 43 -8.60 6.56 -5.79
N ILE A 44 -8.70 6.85 -4.50
CA ILE A 44 -7.91 7.92 -3.90
C ILE A 44 -6.42 7.70 -4.02
N HIS A 45 -5.92 6.48 -4.23
CA HIS A 45 -4.50 6.23 -4.50
C HIS A 45 -4.04 6.85 -5.82
N ASP A 46 -4.92 6.89 -6.83
CA ASP A 46 -4.65 7.39 -8.17
C ASP A 46 -4.84 8.90 -8.30
N SER A 47 -5.40 9.57 -7.29
CA SER A 47 -5.62 11.03 -7.36
C SER A 47 -4.33 11.81 -7.60
N THR A 48 -4.38 12.73 -8.57
CA THR A 48 -3.27 13.64 -8.92
C THR A 48 -3.48 15.05 -8.38
N ALA A 49 -4.65 15.33 -7.80
CA ALA A 49 -5.06 16.61 -7.22
C ALA A 49 -6.03 16.39 -6.04
N GLY A 50 -6.30 17.44 -5.27
CA GLY A 50 -7.22 17.42 -4.13
C GLY A 50 -6.63 16.80 -2.85
N LEU A 51 -5.38 16.35 -2.90
CA LEU A 51 -4.56 15.90 -1.77
C LEU A 51 -3.09 16.07 -2.15
N HIS A 52 -2.29 16.61 -1.24
CA HIS A 52 -0.85 16.56 -1.35
C HIS A 52 -0.37 15.13 -1.07
N LYS A 53 0.34 14.51 -2.04
CA LYS A 53 1.01 13.23 -1.84
C LYS A 53 2.49 13.36 -2.16
N TRP A 54 3.37 12.85 -1.30
CA TRP A 54 4.82 12.93 -1.53
C TRP A 54 5.28 12.39 -2.90
N ALA A 55 4.57 11.40 -3.45
CA ALA A 55 4.86 10.84 -4.78
C ALA A 55 4.62 11.84 -5.93
N GLN A 56 3.91 12.94 -5.71
CA GLN A 56 3.69 14.01 -6.68
C GLN A 56 4.76 15.08 -6.45
N ALA A 57 5.51 15.44 -7.50
CA ALA A 57 6.63 16.39 -7.39
C ALA A 57 6.20 17.75 -6.82
N ALA A 58 5.05 18.28 -7.27
CA ALA A 58 4.52 19.57 -6.80
C ALA A 58 4.15 19.58 -5.29
N SER A 59 3.90 18.40 -4.71
CA SER A 59 3.52 18.26 -3.30
C SER A 59 4.72 18.10 -2.36
N GLN A 60 5.94 17.92 -2.86
CA GLN A 60 7.12 17.68 -2.01
C GLN A 60 7.50 18.91 -1.17
N ALA A 61 7.58 20.09 -1.80
CA ALA A 61 7.91 21.33 -1.10
C ALA A 61 6.92 21.70 0.02
N PRO A 62 5.59 21.71 -0.20
CA PRO A 62 4.64 22.02 0.88
C PRO A 62 4.68 20.97 2.00
N ILE A 63 4.75 19.67 1.67
CA ILE A 63 4.87 18.61 2.69
C ILE A 63 6.16 18.78 3.51
N GLU A 64 7.30 19.01 2.87
CA GLU A 64 8.57 19.17 3.56
C GLU A 64 8.55 20.38 4.50
N ALA A 65 8.06 21.53 4.01
CA ALA A 65 7.91 22.72 4.82
C ALA A 65 7.00 22.48 6.02
N ASN A 66 5.87 21.78 5.83
CA ASN A 66 4.91 21.51 6.88
C ASN A 66 5.43 20.54 7.95
N VAL A 67 5.93 19.37 7.50
CA VAL A 67 6.41 18.31 8.37
C VAL A 67 7.61 18.77 9.21
N ARG A 68 8.56 19.50 8.62
CA ARG A 68 9.72 20.02 9.36
C ARG A 68 9.36 21.08 10.38
N ALA A 69 8.34 21.89 10.09
CA ALA A 69 7.86 22.92 10.99
C ALA A 69 6.82 22.39 12.00
N HIS A 70 6.43 21.12 11.92
CA HIS A 70 5.43 20.49 12.79
C HIS A 70 4.11 21.28 12.87
N ARG A 71 3.65 21.86 11.75
CA ARG A 71 2.48 22.77 11.75
C ARG A 71 1.14 22.08 11.92
N SER A 72 1.06 20.80 11.54
CA SER A 72 -0.22 20.14 11.33
C SER A 72 -0.36 18.88 12.15
N PHE A 73 -1.61 18.55 12.46
CA PHE A 73 -1.93 17.32 13.16
C PHE A 73 -1.45 16.11 12.34
N THR A 74 -0.47 15.40 12.88
CA THR A 74 0.19 14.28 12.19
C THR A 74 -0.24 12.97 12.82
N PHE A 75 -0.74 12.04 12.01
CA PHE A 75 -1.24 10.76 12.49
C PHE A 75 -0.90 9.60 11.55
N THR A 76 -1.09 8.39 12.07
CA THR A 76 -1.03 7.16 11.30
C THR A 76 -2.06 6.16 11.81
N CYS A 77 -2.32 5.12 11.03
CA CYS A 77 -3.16 4.01 11.43
C CYS A 77 -2.34 2.72 11.37
N VAL A 78 -2.49 1.90 12.40
CA VAL A 78 -1.90 0.56 12.46
C VAL A 78 -3.01 -0.48 12.44
N ARG A 79 -2.64 -1.70 12.06
CA ARG A 79 -3.54 -2.85 11.99
C ARG A 79 -2.86 -4.05 12.64
N ASN A 80 -3.66 -4.93 13.26
CA ASN A 80 -3.17 -6.20 13.78
C ASN A 80 -2.25 -6.89 12.74
N PRO A 81 -1.00 -7.24 13.10
CA PRO A 81 0.01 -7.71 12.14
C PRO A 81 -0.43 -8.91 11.32
N TYR A 82 -1.13 -9.88 11.93
CA TYR A 82 -1.62 -11.07 11.24
C TYR A 82 -2.63 -10.70 10.15
N THR A 83 -3.63 -9.89 10.48
CA THR A 83 -4.63 -9.46 9.48
C THR A 83 -4.03 -8.53 8.42
N ARG A 84 -3.00 -7.75 8.76
CA ARG A 84 -2.29 -6.88 7.82
C ARG A 84 -1.51 -7.70 6.80
N ILE A 85 -0.74 -8.70 7.22
CA ILE A 85 0.04 -9.55 6.31
C ILE A 85 -0.88 -10.42 5.45
N LEU A 86 -1.99 -10.93 6.00
CA LEU A 86 -3.00 -11.65 5.23
C LEU A 86 -3.65 -10.76 4.16
N SER A 87 -4.02 -9.53 4.53
CA SER A 87 -4.54 -8.55 3.56
C SER A 87 -3.52 -8.21 2.48
N SER A 88 -2.23 -8.13 2.82
CA SER A 88 -1.16 -7.92 1.84
C SER A 88 -1.01 -9.10 0.89
N PHE A 89 -1.13 -10.34 1.39
CA PHE A 89 -1.05 -11.54 0.57
C PHE A 89 -2.13 -11.53 -0.52
N PHE A 90 -3.40 -11.38 -0.15
CA PHE A 90 -4.48 -11.38 -1.13
C PHE A 90 -4.40 -10.20 -2.11
N ASP A 91 -4.08 -9.01 -1.62
CA ASP A 91 -4.04 -7.80 -2.44
C ASP A 91 -2.84 -7.74 -3.39
N LYS A 92 -1.66 -8.15 -2.93
CA LYS A 92 -0.40 -8.01 -3.69
C LYS A 92 0.01 -9.29 -4.39
N ILE A 93 -0.35 -10.46 -3.89
CA ILE A 93 0.15 -11.73 -4.47
C ILE A 93 -0.95 -12.42 -5.27
N CYS A 94 -2.12 -12.61 -4.67
CA CYS A 94 -3.22 -13.33 -5.30
C CYS A 94 -3.94 -12.48 -6.36
N GLY A 95 -4.21 -11.22 -6.04
CA GLY A 95 -5.01 -10.32 -6.85
C GLY A 95 -4.35 -9.92 -8.18
N ILE A 96 -5.20 -9.74 -9.19
CA ILE A 96 -4.85 -9.07 -10.44
C ILE A 96 -5.03 -7.57 -10.24
N GLN A 97 -4.00 -6.79 -10.57
CA GLN A 97 -4.11 -5.33 -10.52
C GLN A 97 -4.99 -4.83 -11.67
N ARG A 98 -5.44 -3.58 -11.58
CA ARG A 98 -6.31 -2.95 -12.59
C ARG A 98 -5.72 -2.96 -14.01
N ASN A 99 -4.40 -3.00 -14.13
CA ASN A 99 -3.71 -3.11 -15.41
C ASN A 99 -3.71 -4.55 -16.00
N GLY A 100 -4.47 -5.47 -15.40
CA GLY A 100 -4.56 -6.87 -15.80
C GLY A 100 -3.35 -7.73 -15.41
N LYS A 101 -2.38 -7.18 -14.68
CA LYS A 101 -1.13 -7.88 -14.32
C LYS A 101 -1.05 -8.13 -12.82
N ARG A 102 -0.24 -9.12 -12.43
CA ARG A 102 0.11 -9.34 -11.02
C ARG A 102 1.06 -8.26 -10.52
N TYR A 103 1.01 -8.00 -9.22
CA TYR A 103 1.85 -7.00 -8.57
C TYR A 103 3.33 -7.24 -8.84
N ARG A 104 4.04 -6.16 -9.21
CA ARG A 104 5.48 -6.15 -9.45
C ARG A 104 5.95 -7.25 -10.42
N GLY A 105 5.19 -7.55 -11.47
CA GLY A 105 5.61 -8.33 -12.64
C GLY A 105 6.35 -9.63 -12.33
N LYS A 106 7.68 -9.57 -12.16
CA LYS A 106 8.56 -10.69 -11.84
C LYS A 106 8.48 -11.18 -10.39
N LEU A 107 7.87 -10.42 -9.47
CA LEU A 107 7.79 -10.81 -8.05
C LEU A 107 7.01 -12.11 -7.89
N VAL A 108 5.78 -12.19 -8.40
CA VAL A 108 4.95 -13.39 -8.20
C VAL A 108 5.57 -14.64 -8.84
N PRO A 109 6.07 -14.63 -10.09
CA PRO A 109 6.81 -15.76 -10.64
C PRO A 109 7.99 -16.21 -9.78
N MET A 110 8.76 -15.27 -9.23
CA MET A 110 9.86 -15.60 -8.31
C MET A 110 9.36 -16.27 -7.03
N LEU A 111 8.24 -15.81 -6.47
CA LEU A 111 7.65 -16.40 -5.29
C LEU A 111 7.11 -17.81 -5.55
N VAL A 112 6.50 -18.04 -6.71
CA VAL A 112 6.08 -19.38 -7.15
C VAL A 112 7.30 -20.30 -7.21
N GLN A 113 8.38 -19.86 -7.87
CA GLN A 113 9.59 -20.66 -8.06
C GLN A 113 10.36 -20.93 -6.76
N LYS A 114 10.59 -19.92 -5.92
CA LYS A 114 11.46 -20.03 -4.74
C LYS A 114 10.73 -20.49 -3.48
N TYR A 115 9.47 -20.11 -3.33
CA TYR A 115 8.70 -20.35 -2.12
C TYR A 115 7.56 -21.35 -2.32
N GLY A 116 7.28 -21.77 -3.55
CA GLY A 116 6.16 -22.67 -3.84
C GLY A 116 4.80 -22.03 -3.55
N ILE A 117 4.70 -20.70 -3.71
CA ILE A 117 3.43 -20.00 -3.63
C ILE A 117 2.59 -20.43 -4.83
N GLU A 118 1.34 -20.79 -4.59
CA GLU A 118 0.35 -21.04 -5.63
C GLU A 118 -0.62 -19.86 -5.68
N VAL A 119 -0.94 -19.43 -6.88
CA VAL A 119 -1.94 -18.42 -7.14
C VAL A 119 -2.73 -18.92 -8.33
N GLY A 120 -4.05 -19.03 -8.18
CA GLY A 120 -4.90 -19.62 -9.22
C GLY A 120 -4.74 -18.92 -10.57
N SER A 121 -5.13 -19.60 -11.64
CA SER A 121 -5.06 -19.11 -13.02
C SER A 121 -6.46 -18.92 -13.60
N PRO A 122 -6.59 -18.16 -14.71
CA PRO A 122 -7.86 -18.10 -15.44
C PRO A 122 -8.39 -19.49 -15.83
N ASP A 123 -7.49 -20.43 -16.16
CA ASP A 123 -7.84 -21.77 -16.64
C ASP A 123 -8.54 -22.64 -15.59
N ASN A 124 -8.35 -22.35 -14.29
CA ASN A 124 -8.96 -23.09 -13.19
C ASN A 124 -9.89 -22.23 -12.34
N GLY A 125 -10.42 -21.13 -12.88
CA GLY A 125 -11.31 -20.23 -12.13
C GLY A 125 -10.63 -19.53 -10.95
N PHE A 126 -9.30 -19.37 -11.00
CA PHE A 126 -8.46 -18.84 -9.93
C PHE A 126 -8.48 -19.65 -8.63
N GLU A 127 -8.80 -20.94 -8.69
CA GLU A 127 -8.76 -21.82 -7.53
C GLU A 127 -7.34 -22.24 -7.15
N PHE A 128 -7.06 -22.30 -5.84
CA PHE A 128 -5.83 -22.83 -5.24
C PHE A 128 -6.01 -23.00 -3.72
N ASP A 129 -5.13 -23.77 -3.08
CA ASP A 129 -5.11 -23.88 -1.62
C ASP A 129 -4.56 -22.59 -0.99
N GLN A 130 -5.48 -21.69 -0.63
CA GLN A 130 -5.16 -20.39 -0.05
C GLN A 130 -4.39 -20.50 1.27
N ILE A 131 -4.67 -21.52 2.08
CA ILE A 131 -4.03 -21.71 3.39
C ILE A 131 -2.59 -22.16 3.20
N ARG A 132 -2.38 -23.18 2.35
CA ARG A 132 -1.02 -23.66 2.01
C ARG A 132 -0.20 -22.56 1.37
N SER A 133 -0.77 -21.83 0.41
CA SER A 133 -0.10 -20.74 -0.28
C SER A 133 0.24 -19.57 0.67
N PHE A 134 -0.67 -19.20 1.58
CA PHE A 134 -0.38 -18.19 2.60
C PHE A 134 0.74 -18.63 3.54
N ARG A 135 0.77 -19.89 3.97
CA ARG A 135 1.90 -20.43 4.78
C ARG A 135 3.24 -20.33 4.04
N ARG A 136 3.24 -20.57 2.72
CA ARG A 136 4.44 -20.37 1.88
C ARG A 136 4.83 -18.89 1.76
N PHE A 137 3.87 -18.00 1.62
CA PHE A 137 4.10 -16.55 1.63
C PHE A 137 4.75 -16.06 2.92
N LEU A 138 4.41 -16.64 4.07
CA LEU A 138 5.04 -16.28 5.35
C LEU A 138 6.53 -16.63 5.40
N LEU A 139 6.99 -17.65 4.66
CA LEU A 139 8.42 -17.93 4.51
C LEU A 139 9.11 -16.79 3.76
N PHE A 140 8.53 -16.32 2.65
CA PHE A 140 9.04 -15.15 1.93
C PHE A 140 9.12 -13.90 2.82
N ALA A 141 8.04 -13.61 3.57
CA ALA A 141 8.02 -12.47 4.46
C ALA A 141 9.07 -12.56 5.58
N ARG A 142 9.21 -13.74 6.19
CA ARG A 142 10.26 -14.03 7.18
C ARG A 142 11.64 -13.77 6.59
N ASP A 143 11.93 -14.32 5.42
CA ASP A 143 13.25 -14.25 4.80
C ASP A 143 13.61 -12.81 4.42
N THR A 144 12.62 -12.06 3.90
CA THR A 144 12.80 -10.65 3.53
C THR A 144 13.17 -9.82 4.76
N ILE A 145 12.49 -10.04 5.88
CA ILE A 145 12.72 -9.27 7.12
C ILE A 145 14.00 -9.70 7.84
N ARG A 146 14.28 -11.01 7.92
CA ARG A 146 15.40 -11.54 8.71
C ARG A 146 16.73 -11.54 7.96
N TRP A 147 16.68 -11.71 6.64
CA TRP A 147 17.87 -11.99 5.83
C TRP A 147 18.02 -11.06 4.62
N ASN A 148 17.13 -10.08 4.44
CA ASN A 148 17.11 -9.17 3.29
C ASN A 148 17.16 -9.94 1.95
N ARG A 149 16.48 -11.10 1.90
CA ARG A 149 16.42 -11.97 0.73
C ARG A 149 14.98 -12.46 0.55
N PRO A 150 14.47 -12.55 -0.68
CA PRO A 150 15.14 -12.33 -1.96
C PRO A 150 15.20 -10.86 -2.40
N MET A 151 14.74 -9.92 -1.56
CA MET A 151 14.74 -8.49 -1.82
C MET A 151 14.95 -7.70 -0.53
N ASP A 152 15.36 -6.45 -0.66
CA ASP A 152 15.44 -5.52 0.46
C ASP A 152 14.02 -5.07 0.92
N PRO A 153 13.81 -4.87 2.24
CA PRO A 153 12.54 -4.42 2.81
C PRO A 153 12.04 -3.04 2.32
#